data_AF-A0A7X8R6E0-F1
#
_entry.id   AF-A0A7X8R6E0-F1
#
_cell.length_a   1.000
_cell.length_b   1.000
_cell.length_c   1.000
_cell.angle_alpha   90.00
_cell.angle_beta   90.00
_cell.angle_gamma   90.00
#
_symmetry.space_group_name_H-M   'P 1'
#
loop_
_entity.id
_entity.type
_entity.pdbx_description
1 polymer ?
#
loop_
_entity_poly.entity_id
_entity_poly.type
_entity_poly.pdbx_seq_one_letter_code
_entity_poly.pdbx_strand_id
1 'polypeptide(L)'
;MNGQKSAAALGIESVWRLLLQYALPSVIAMTASSLYNITDGIFIGHGVGALAISGLAITFPLMNLAAAFGALVGVGAATLMSLRLGQKDYVSANAILGNVFVLNLILGGVYTMLVLFFLDPILTFFG
;
A
#
# COMPACT_ATOMS: atom_id res chain seq x y z
N MET A 1 -25.95 -8.71 0.84
CA MET A 1 -26.31 -8.83 2.27
C MET A 1 -25.26 -9.57 3.13
N ASN A 2 -24.02 -9.79 2.65
CA ASN A 2 -22.98 -10.49 3.44
C ASN A 2 -22.03 -9.58 4.23
N GLY A 3 -21.99 -8.26 3.96
CA GLY A 3 -21.15 -7.30 4.70
C GLY A 3 -21.61 -7.01 6.13
N GLN A 4 -22.87 -7.28 6.46
CA GLN A 4 -23.46 -7.03 7.79
C GLN A 4 -22.94 -7.98 8.89
N LYS A 5 -22.52 -9.20 8.54
CA LYS A 5 -22.03 -10.19 9.53
C LYS A 5 -20.61 -9.87 10.01
N SER A 6 -19.76 -9.28 9.17
CA SER A 6 -18.35 -9.02 9.51
C SER A 6 -18.19 -7.85 10.50
N ALA A 7 -18.91 -6.74 10.29
CA ALA A 7 -18.87 -5.62 11.23
C ALA A 7 -19.50 -5.96 12.61
N ALA A 8 -20.50 -6.84 12.62
CA ALA A 8 -21.09 -7.34 13.87
C ALA A 8 -20.16 -8.35 14.59
N ALA A 9 -19.43 -9.19 13.87
CA ALA A 9 -18.48 -10.14 14.45
C ALA A 9 -17.33 -9.46 15.21
N LEU A 10 -16.87 -8.28 14.74
CA LEU A 10 -15.83 -7.47 15.38
C LEU A 10 -16.13 -7.05 16.82
N GLY A 11 -17.41 -6.96 17.21
CA GLY A 11 -17.83 -6.57 18.56
C GLY A 11 -18.23 -7.73 19.48
N ILE A 12 -18.28 -8.97 18.98
CA ILE A 12 -18.92 -10.10 19.68
C ILE A 12 -17.95 -11.29 19.90
N GLU A 13 -16.99 -11.51 19.00
CA GLU A 13 -16.01 -12.59 19.15
C GLU A 13 -14.81 -12.21 20.03
N SER A 14 -14.09 -13.23 20.54
CA SER A 14 -12.92 -13.00 21.40
C SER A 14 -11.79 -12.31 20.62
N VAL A 15 -11.21 -11.28 21.23
CA VAL A 15 -10.13 -10.47 20.66
C VAL A 15 -8.99 -11.34 20.13
N TRP A 16 -8.64 -12.41 20.85
CA TRP A 16 -7.59 -13.35 20.43
C TRP A 16 -7.89 -14.06 19.10
N ARG A 17 -9.13 -14.51 18.90
CA ARG A 17 -9.52 -15.19 17.65
C ARG A 17 -9.48 -14.22 16.47
N LEU A 18 -9.96 -13.00 16.67
CA LEU A 18 -9.94 -11.96 15.64
C LEU A 18 -8.52 -11.53 15.28
N LEU A 19 -7.69 -11.32 16.29
CA LEU A 19 -6.28 -11.01 16.08
C LEU A 19 -5.62 -12.07 15.20
N LEU A 20 -5.79 -13.35 15.52
CA LEU A 20 -5.23 -14.42 14.70
C LEU A 20 -5.83 -14.48 13.28
N GLN A 21 -7.14 -14.25 13.14
CA GLN A 21 -7.82 -14.26 11.85
C GLN A 21 -7.32 -13.17 10.90
N TYR A 22 -6.98 -11.97 11.40
CA TYR A 22 -6.48 -10.86 10.58
C TYR A 22 -4.95 -10.80 10.51
N ALA A 23 -4.25 -11.11 11.60
CA ALA A 23 -2.79 -11.05 11.66
C ALA A 23 -2.14 -12.14 10.82
N LEU A 24 -2.65 -13.38 10.84
CA LEU A 24 -2.01 -14.48 10.11
C LEU A 24 -1.98 -14.24 8.59
N PRO A 25 -3.10 -13.85 7.92
CA PRO A 25 -3.06 -13.47 6.51
C PRO A 25 -2.14 -12.27 6.23
N SER A 26 -2.12 -11.29 7.13
CA SER A 26 -1.27 -10.10 6.98
C SER A 26 0.22 -10.45 7.05
N VAL A 27 0.62 -11.29 8.01
CA VAL A 27 2.01 -11.77 8.14
C VAL A 27 2.42 -12.58 6.92
N ILE A 28 1.55 -13.46 6.42
CA ILE A 28 1.81 -14.22 5.19
C ILE A 28 2.01 -13.26 4.00
N ALA A 29 1.14 -12.27 3.83
CA ALA A 29 1.24 -11.29 2.75
C ALA A 29 2.53 -10.47 2.83
N MET A 30 2.91 -10.00 4.02
CA MET A 30 4.16 -9.26 4.23
C MET A 30 5.39 -10.13 3.99
N THR A 31 5.35 -11.41 4.40
CA THR A 31 6.42 -12.37 4.16
C THR A 31 6.58 -12.66 2.67
N ALA A 32 5.47 -12.89 1.95
CA ALA A 32 5.47 -13.08 0.51
C ALA A 32 6.02 -11.85 -0.23
N SER A 33 5.64 -10.64 0.20
CA SER A 33 6.19 -9.39 -0.34
C SER A 33 7.69 -9.28 -0.10
N SER A 34 8.19 -9.65 1.09
CA SER A 34 9.63 -9.64 1.38
C SER A 34 10.39 -10.65 0.51
N LEU A 35 9.87 -11.87 0.37
CA LEU A 35 10.43 -12.89 -0.52
C LEU A 35 10.45 -12.44 -1.98
N TYR A 36 9.41 -11.73 -2.43
CA TYR A 36 9.39 -11.12 -3.76
C TYR A 36 10.54 -10.13 -3.94
N ASN A 37 10.75 -9.21 -3.01
CA ASN A 37 11.86 -8.23 -3.09
C ASN A 37 13.24 -8.89 -3.09
N ILE A 38 13.44 -9.94 -2.27
CA ILE A 38 14.70 -10.71 -2.24
C ILE A 38 14.91 -11.41 -3.58
N THR A 39 13.87 -12.08 -4.08
CA THR A 39 13.94 -12.82 -5.34
C THR A 39 14.20 -11.87 -6.50
N ASP A 40 13.48 -10.76 -6.59
CA ASP A 40 13.68 -9.73 -7.60
C ASP A 40 15.13 -9.23 -7.61
N GLY A 41 15.69 -8.89 -6.45
CA GLY A 41 17.10 -8.50 -6.32
C GLY A 41 18.09 -9.59 -6.78
N ILE A 42 17.85 -10.86 -6.43
CA ILE A 42 18.71 -11.98 -6.86
C ILE A 42 18.66 -12.15 -8.38
N PHE A 43 17.47 -12.07 -8.98
CA PHE A 43 17.27 -12.22 -10.42
C PHE A 43 17.87 -11.05 -11.21
N ILE A 44 17.72 -9.81 -10.73
CA ILE A 44 18.37 -8.64 -11.34
C ILE A 44 19.91 -8.78 -11.24
N GLY A 45 20.41 -9.19 -10.07
CA GLY A 45 21.84 -9.36 -9.83
C GLY A 45 22.48 -10.45 -10.68
N HIS A 46 21.81 -11.59 -10.88
CA HIS A 46 22.31 -12.68 -11.73
C HIS A 46 22.04 -12.45 -13.22
N GLY A 47 20.89 -11.85 -13.57
CA GLY A 47 20.44 -11.70 -14.96
C GLY A 47 21.08 -10.52 -15.70
N VAL A 48 21.30 -9.40 -15.01
CA VAL A 48 21.86 -8.18 -15.61
C VAL A 48 23.20 -7.78 -14.98
N GLY A 49 23.37 -8.00 -13.67
CA GLY A 49 24.62 -7.75 -12.96
C GLY A 49 24.58 -6.52 -12.05
N ALA A 50 25.76 -6.15 -11.54
CA ALA A 50 25.92 -5.12 -10.52
C ALA A 50 25.46 -3.72 -10.94
N LEU A 51 25.52 -3.39 -12.24
CA LEU A 51 25.05 -2.11 -12.76
C LEU A 51 23.53 -1.93 -12.57
N ALA A 52 22.74 -3.00 -12.79
CA ALA A 52 21.29 -2.94 -12.60
C ALA A 52 20.90 -2.81 -11.12
N ILE A 53 21.65 -3.46 -10.23
CA ILE A 53 21.46 -3.30 -8.77
C ILE A 53 21.79 -1.88 -8.32
N SER A 54 22.80 -1.24 -8.93
CA SER A 54 23.13 0.16 -8.67
C SER A 54 22.02 1.10 -9.16
N GLY A 55 21.47 0.85 -10.35
CA GLY A 55 20.29 1.57 -10.85
C GLY A 55 19.07 1.40 -9.93
N LEU A 56 18.84 0.18 -9.44
CA LEU A 56 17.77 -0.09 -8.47
C LEU A 56 17.95 0.74 -7.20
N ALA A 57 19.18 0.79 -6.65
CA ALA A 57 19.56 1.62 -5.49
C ALA A 57 19.17 3.10 -5.68
N ILE A 58 19.45 3.66 -6.87
CA ILE A 58 19.13 5.04 -7.24
C ILE A 58 17.61 5.26 -7.30
N THR A 59 16.85 4.25 -7.73
CA THR A 59 15.37 4.34 -7.82
C THR A 59 14.61 4.09 -6.51
N PHE A 60 15.26 3.53 -5.48
CA PHE A 60 14.59 3.23 -4.20
C PHE A 60 13.90 4.44 -3.54
N PRO A 61 14.48 5.66 -3.51
CA PRO A 61 13.80 6.84 -2.98
C PRO A 61 12.47 7.12 -3.66
N LEU A 62 12.38 6.92 -4.98
CA LEU A 62 11.14 7.06 -5.73
C LEU A 62 10.13 5.98 -5.36
N MET A 63 10.56 4.72 -5.26
CA MET A 63 9.69 3.63 -4.83
C MET A 63 9.13 3.88 -3.42
N ASN A 64 9.97 4.35 -2.50
CA ASN A 64 9.57 4.69 -1.13
C ASN A 64 8.60 5.87 -1.11
N LEU A 65 8.80 6.89 -1.95
CA LEU A 65 7.89 8.03 -2.05
C LEU A 65 6.51 7.60 -2.57
N ALA A 66 6.47 6.75 -3.60
CA ALA A 66 5.24 6.16 -4.10
C ALA A 66 4.51 5.36 -3.01
N ALA A 67 5.24 4.51 -2.28
CA ALA A 67 4.69 3.75 -1.15
C ALA A 67 4.19 4.65 -0.03
N ALA A 68 4.90 5.73 0.29
CA ALA A 68 4.52 6.69 1.33
C ALA A 68 3.21 7.40 0.99
N PHE A 69 3.03 7.82 -0.26
CA PHE A 69 1.77 8.39 -0.73
C PHE A 69 0.61 7.40 -0.69
N GLY A 70 0.85 6.16 -1.11
CA GLY A 70 -0.14 5.08 -1.01
C GLY A 70 -0.54 4.82 0.45
N ALA A 71 0.43 4.79 1.37
CA ALA A 71 0.21 4.63 2.79
C ALA A 71 -0.54 5.82 3.40
N LEU A 72 -0.19 7.05 3.03
CA LEU A 72 -0.87 8.27 3.49
C LEU A 72 -2.37 8.20 3.21
N VAL A 73 -2.73 7.90 1.97
CA VAL A 73 -4.14 7.80 1.55
C VAL A 73 -4.80 6.56 2.15
N GLY A 74 -4.15 5.39 2.08
CA GLY A 74 -4.73 4.12 2.53
C GLY A 74 -4.93 4.05 4.05
N VAL A 75 -3.93 4.39 4.84
CA VAL A 75 -4.01 4.39 6.31
C VAL A 75 -4.96 5.48 6.79
N GLY A 76 -4.86 6.70 6.24
CA GLY A 76 -5.77 7.79 6.59
C GLY A 76 -7.23 7.46 6.30
N ALA A 77 -7.50 6.83 5.14
CA ALA A 77 -8.81 6.30 4.79
C ALA A 77 -9.31 5.25 5.78
N ALA A 78 -8.46 4.26 6.10
CA ALA A 78 -8.82 3.18 7.01
C ALA A 78 -9.19 3.70 8.41
N THR A 79 -8.46 4.72 8.90
CA THR A 79 -8.79 5.39 10.16
C THR A 79 -10.14 6.10 10.10
N LEU A 80 -10.39 6.90 9.06
CA LEU A 80 -11.66 7.62 8.89
C LEU A 80 -12.85 6.66 8.73
N MET A 81 -12.68 5.57 7.97
CA MET A 81 -13.69 4.54 7.81
C MET A 81 -13.99 3.85 9.13
N SER A 82 -12.97 3.50 9.91
CA SER A 82 -13.15 2.86 11.23
C SER A 82 -13.96 3.75 12.18
N LEU A 83 -13.72 5.07 12.17
CA LEU A 83 -14.50 6.04 12.94
C LEU A 83 -15.97 6.08 12.52
N ARG A 84 -16.25 6.15 11.21
CA ARG A 84 -17.63 6.19 10.68
C ARG A 84 -18.39 4.88 10.91
N LEU A 85 -17.72 3.74 10.74
CA LEU A 85 -18.29 2.42 11.05
C LEU A 85 -18.62 2.29 12.55
N GLY A 86 -17.76 2.81 13.43
CA GLY A 86 -18.04 2.88 14.88
C GLY A 86 -19.26 3.72 15.22
N GLN A 87 -19.52 4.79 14.46
CA GLN A 87 -20.73 5.63 14.57
C GLN A 87 -21.97 5.00 13.91
N LYS A 88 -21.86 3.79 13.33
CA LYS A 88 -22.90 3.13 12.51
C LYS A 88 -23.29 3.94 11.26
N ASP A 89 -22.44 4.88 10.83
CA ASP A 89 -22.62 5.69 9.62
C ASP A 89 -22.01 4.95 8.42
N TYR A 90 -22.72 3.93 7.95
CA TYR A 90 -22.26 3.09 6.83
C TYR A 90 -22.27 3.81 5.49
N VAL A 91 -23.12 4.83 5.32
CA VAL A 91 -23.21 5.61 4.08
C VAL A 91 -21.95 6.43 3.90
N SER A 92 -21.53 7.18 4.92
CA SER A 92 -20.27 7.93 4.87
C SER A 92 -19.06 7.01 4.78
N ALA A 93 -19.06 5.87 5.48
CA ALA A 93 -17.97 4.88 5.37
C ALA A 93 -17.79 4.38 3.93
N ASN A 94 -18.89 4.09 3.22
CA ASN A 94 -18.85 3.67 1.83
C ASN A 94 -18.44 4.82 0.88
N ALA A 95 -18.87 6.05 1.16
CA ALA A 95 -18.43 7.22 0.39
C ALA A 95 -16.91 7.45 0.52
N ILE A 96 -16.33 7.20 1.70
CA ILE A 96 -14.87 7.29 1.90
C ILE A 96 -14.14 6.32 0.98
N LEU A 97 -14.59 5.06 0.86
CA LEU A 97 -13.96 4.08 -0.06
C LEU A 97 -13.90 4.59 -1.50
N GLY A 98 -15.01 5.12 -2.02
CA GLY A 98 -15.07 5.68 -3.38
C GLY A 98 -14.13 6.88 -3.56
N ASN A 99 -14.15 7.81 -2.61
CA ASN A 99 -13.27 8.98 -2.64
C ASN A 99 -11.79 8.61 -2.60
N VAL A 100 -11.45 7.61 -1.79
CA VAL A 100 -10.07 7.13 -1.61
C VAL A 100 -9.57 6.46 -2.87
N PHE A 101 -10.41 5.66 -3.54
CA PHE A 101 -10.06 5.08 -4.84
C PHE A 101 -9.75 6.16 -5.88
N VAL A 102 -10.63 7.16 -6.02
CA VAL A 102 -10.43 8.28 -6.97
C VAL A 102 -9.20 9.10 -6.59
N LEU A 103 -9.01 9.40 -5.31
CA LEU A 103 -7.85 10.16 -4.83
C LEU A 103 -6.54 9.43 -5.10
N ASN A 104 -6.50 8.11 -4.90
CA ASN A 104 -5.33 7.29 -5.20
C ASN A 104 -5.03 7.28 -6.70
N LEU A 105 -6.07 7.21 -7.55
CA LEU A 105 -5.92 7.28 -9.01
C LEU A 105 -5.34 8.63 -9.46
N ILE A 106 -5.86 9.73 -8.91
CA ILE A 106 -5.36 11.09 -9.20
C ILE A 106 -3.91 11.24 -8.73
N LEU A 107 -3.64 10.84 -7.49
CA LEU A 107 -2.34 11.04 -6.86
C LEU A 107 -1.27 10.15 -7.50
N GLY A 108 -1.61 8.90 -7.84
CA GLY A 108 -0.77 8.01 -8.65
C GLY A 108 -0.54 8.57 -10.05
N GLY A 109 -1.58 9.05 -10.73
CA GLY A 109 -1.46 9.66 -12.06
C GLY A 109 -0.56 10.90 -12.07
N VAL A 110 -0.73 11.80 -11.10
CA VAL A 110 0.11 12.99 -10.93
C VAL A 110 1.55 12.58 -10.60
N TYR A 111 1.74 11.63 -9.68
CA TYR A 111 3.05 11.12 -9.32
C TYR A 111 3.79 10.54 -10.54
N THR A 112 3.13 9.66 -11.30
CA THR A 112 3.70 9.08 -12.52
C THR A 112 4.01 10.16 -13.57
N MET A 113 3.12 11.12 -13.81
CA MET A 113 3.40 12.21 -14.75
C MET A 113 4.62 13.04 -14.32
N LEU A 114 4.72 13.40 -13.04
CA LEU A 114 5.85 14.19 -12.53
C LEU A 114 7.17 13.42 -12.65
N VAL A 115 7.19 12.15 -12.24
CA VAL A 115 8.40 11.32 -12.32
C VAL A 115 8.84 11.13 -13.77
N LEU A 116 7.91 10.88 -14.70
CA LEU A 116 8.25 10.72 -16.12
C LEU A 116 8.73 12.02 -16.76
N PHE A 117 8.12 13.16 -16.42
CA PHE A 117 8.53 14.46 -16.97
C PHE A 117 9.91 14.91 -16.47
N PHE A 118 10.24 14.58 -15.21
CA PHE A 118 11.52 14.91 -14.59
C PHE A 118 12.45 13.70 -14.45
N LEU A 119 12.28 12.68 -15.30
CA LEU A 119 13.01 11.42 -15.17
C LEU A 119 14.52 11.61 -15.24
N ASP A 120 15.05 12.27 -16.27
CA ASP A 120 16.49 12.49 -16.41
C ASP A 120 17.08 13.37 -15.28
N PRO A 121 16.46 14.52 -14.92
CA PRO A 121 16.91 15.31 -13.75
C PRO A 121 16.89 14.54 -12.43
N ILE A 122 15.86 13.71 -12.20
CA ILE A 122 15.73 12.91 -10.99
C ILE A 122 16.82 11.85 -10.95
N LEU A 123 17.01 11.10 -12.03
CA LEU A 123 18.01 10.05 -12.10
C LEU A 123 19.42 10.63 -11.92
N THR A 124 19.77 11.69 -12.65
CA THR A 124 21.08 12.35 -12.51
C THR A 124 21.30 13.01 -11.14
N PHE A 125 20.25 13.42 -10.44
CA PHE A 125 20.35 13.92 -9.07
C PHE A 125 20.68 12.81 -8.07
N PHE A 126 20.09 11.62 -8.25
CA PHE A 126 20.29 10.48 -7.36
C PHE A 126 21.48 9.58 -7.75
N GLY A 127 21.96 9.61 -9.00
CA GLY A 127 23.15 8.87 -9.47
C GLY A 127 23.28 8.77 -10.98
#